data_AF-A0A968D3H8-F1
#
_entry.id   AF-A0A968D3H8-F1
#
_cell.length_a   1.000
_cell.length_b   1.000
_cell.length_c   1.000
_cell.angle_alpha   90.00
_cell.angle_beta   90.00
_cell.angle_gamma   90.00
#
_symmetry.space_group_name_H-M   'P 1'
#
loop_
_entity.id
_entity.type
_entity.pdbx_description
1 polymer ?
#
loop_
_entity_poly.entity_id
_entity_poly.type
_entity_poly.pdbx_seq_one_letter_code
_entity_poly.pdbx_strand_id
1 'polypeptide(L)' 'MSLKEILQNIVATGEPILLSDNEKDWEARDLLDELSDRMLKTRAHMQQGLYIAEINEAGYLGRVMFKVKQK' A
#
# COMPACT_ATOMS: atom_id res chain seq x y z
N MET A 1 -9.66 -2.14 5.24
CA MET A 1 -8.49 -1.78 6.07
C MET A 1 -7.99 -0.42 5.62
N SER A 2 -7.19 0.24 6.43
CA SER A 2 -6.44 1.43 6.05
C SER A 2 -5.14 1.05 5.35
N LEU A 3 -4.56 1.97 4.58
CA LEU A 3 -3.24 1.78 3.99
C LEU A 3 -2.19 1.46 5.06
N LYS A 4 -2.26 2.12 6.22
CA LYS A 4 -1.35 1.87 7.34
C LYS A 4 -1.35 0.40 7.78
N GLU A 5 -2.54 -0.17 7.98
CA GLU A 5 -2.68 -1.58 8.40
C GLU A 5 -2.08 -2.53 7.36
N ILE A 6 -2.27 -2.24 6.06
CA ILE A 6 -1.69 -3.04 4.98
C ILE A 6 -0.16 -2.99 5.04
N LEU A 7 0.43 -1.79 5.13
CA LEU A 7 1.88 -1.63 5.18
C LEU A 7 2.47 -2.30 6.43
N GLN A 8 1.83 -2.14 7.58
CA GLN A 8 2.24 -2.80 8.82
C GLN A 8 2.20 -4.32 8.71
N ASN A 9 1.17 -4.87 8.04
CA ASN A 9 1.08 -6.31 7.81
C ASN A 9 2.22 -6.81 6.91
N ILE A 10 2.56 -6.09 5.83
CA ILE A 10 3.69 -6.45 4.95
C ILE A 10 5.00 -6.47 5.74
N VAL A 11 5.22 -5.45 6.57
CA VAL A 11 6.42 -5.38 7.42
C VAL A 11 6.45 -6.53 8.44
N ALA A 12 5.29 -6.89 9.01
CA ALA A 12 5.18 -7.95 9.99
C ALA A 12 5.36 -9.35 9.38
N THR A 13 4.89 -9.58 8.15
CA THR A 13 5.08 -10.85 7.44
C THR A 13 6.50 -11.00 6.89
N GLY A 14 7.21 -9.88 6.68
CA GLY A 14 8.56 -9.89 6.12
C GLY A 14 8.59 -10.36 4.66
N GLU A 15 7.48 -10.16 3.93
CA GLU A 15 7.40 -10.51 2.52
C GLU A 15 8.46 -9.72 1.71
N PRO A 16 9.25 -10.37 0.84
CA PRO A 16 10.25 -9.71 0.01
C PRO A 16 9.58 -9.05 -1.19
N ILE A 17 8.73 -8.05 -0.93
CA ILE A 17 8.02 -7.29 -1.94
C ILE A 17 8.36 -5.81 -1.86
N LEU A 18 8.37 -5.18 -3.03
CA LEU A 18 8.47 -3.74 -3.18
C LEU A 18 7.12 -3.17 -3.62
N LEU A 19 6.83 -1.97 -3.15
CA LEU A 19 5.65 -1.20 -3.50
C LEU A 19 6.07 -0.10 -4.47
N SER A 20 5.59 -0.20 -5.71
CA SER A 20 5.97 0.71 -6.79
C SER A 20 4.88 1.75 -6.99
N ASP A 21 5.24 3.03 -6.85
CA ASP A 21 4.41 4.11 -7.37
C ASP A 21 4.81 4.45 -8.82
N ASN A 22 4.36 5.58 -9.36
CA ASN A 22 4.69 5.97 -10.73
C ASN A 22 6.13 6.48 -10.90
N GLU A 23 6.85 6.75 -9.80
CA GLU A 23 8.17 7.39 -9.81
C GLU A 23 9.26 6.43 -9.35
N LYS A 24 9.03 5.64 -8.30
CA LYS A 24 10.02 4.74 -7.73
C LYS A 24 9.40 3.55 -6.97
N ASP A 25 10.29 2.66 -6.56
CA ASP A 25 9.97 1.49 -5.76
C ASP A 25 10.31 1.77 -4.29
N TRP A 26 9.49 1.22 -3.40
CA TRP A 26 9.53 1.50 -1.97
C TRP A 26 9.50 0.21 -1.15
N GLU A 27 10.25 0.20 -0.06
CA GLU A 27 9.98 -0.76 1.02
C GLU A 27 8.73 -0.30 1.79
N ALA A 28 7.93 -1.26 2.29
CA ALA A 28 6.71 -0.92 3.03
C ALA A 28 7.01 -0.12 4.32
N ARG A 29 8.21 -0.30 4.90
CA ARG A 29 8.67 0.46 6.06
C ARG A 29 8.90 1.92 5.73
N ASP A 30 9.55 2.21 4.60
CA ASP A 30 9.85 3.58 4.18
C ASP A 30 8.55 4.36 3.94
N LEU A 31 7.52 3.71 3.36
CA LEU A 31 6.20 4.33 3.19
C LEU A 31 5.48 4.63 4.52
N LEU A 32 5.73 3.85 5.59
CA LEU A 32 5.16 4.16 6.90
C LEU A 32 5.76 5.43 7.50
N ASP A 33 7.01 5.73 7.19
CA ASP A 33 7.75 6.87 7.72
C ASP A 33 7.59 8.13 6.82
N GLU A 34 7.48 7.96 5.50
CA GLU A 34 7.40 9.07 4.55
C GLU A 34 5.98 9.55 4.25
N LEU A 35 4.97 8.66 4.29
CA LEU A 35 3.60 9.06 3.97
C LEU A 35 2.96 9.88 5.09
N SER A 36 2.21 10.92 4.69
CA SER A 36 1.41 11.69 5.65
C SER A 36 0.36 10.83 6.35
N ASP A 37 0.01 11.21 7.59
CA ASP A 37 -1.07 10.58 8.35
C ASP A 37 -2.39 10.50 7.59
N ARG A 38 -2.69 11.51 6.75
CA ARG A 38 -3.88 11.53 5.91
C ARG A 38 -3.87 10.37 4.92
N MET A 39 -2.74 10.12 4.25
CA MET A 39 -2.60 9.02 3.30
C MET A 39 -2.62 7.66 3.99
N LEU A 40 -1.98 7.55 5.15
CA LEU A 40 -1.96 6.32 5.95
C LEU A 40 -3.36 5.91 6.42
N LYS A 41 -4.25 6.87 6.67
CA LYS A 41 -5.65 6.65 7.05
C LYS A 41 -6.57 6.32 5.87
N THR A 42 -6.10 6.45 4.62
CA THR A 42 -6.89 6.11 3.43
C THR A 42 -7.36 4.67 3.49
N ARG A 43 -8.66 4.43 3.28
CA ARG A 43 -9.18 3.07 3.11
C ARG A 43 -8.60 2.47 1.86
N ALA A 44 -8.02 1.29 1.98
CA ALA A 44 -7.36 0.61 0.88
C ALA A 44 -7.59 -0.90 0.93
N HIS A 45 -7.36 -1.53 -0.22
CA HIS A 45 -7.37 -2.96 -0.40
C HIS A 45 -6.07 -3.39 -1.08
N MET A 46 -5.45 -4.45 -0.56
CA MET A 46 -4.31 -5.10 -1.17
C MET A 46 -4.78 -6.36 -1.89
N GLN A 47 -4.55 -6.41 -3.20
CA GLN A 47 -4.63 -7.63 -3.97
C GLN A 47 -3.23 -8.24 -4.05
N GLN A 48 -3.03 -9.37 -3.38
CA GLN A 48 -1.72 -10.03 -3.26
C GLN A 48 -1.07 -10.25 -4.64
N GLY A 49 0.21 -9.90 -4.74
CA GLY A 49 0.99 -10.02 -5.97
C GLY A 49 0.61 -9.05 -7.10
N LEU A 50 -0.34 -8.13 -6.89
CA LEU A 50 -0.82 -7.22 -7.92
C LEU A 50 -0.71 -5.75 -7.52
N TYR A 51 -1.52 -5.29 -6.56
CA TYR A 51 -1.54 -3.86 -6.20
C TYR A 51 -2.19 -3.57 -4.85
N ILE A 52 -1.98 -2.34 -4.37
CA ILE A 52 -2.77 -1.68 -3.34
C ILE A 52 -3.57 -0.57 -4.00
N ALA A 53 -4.89 -0.58 -3.84
CA ALA A 53 -5.78 0.46 -4.35
C ALA A 53 -6.60 1.09 -3.23
N GLU A 54 -6.94 2.37 -3.38
CA GLU A 54 -7.86 3.03 -2.47
C GLU A 54 -9.28 2.45 -2.63
N ILE A 55 -10.07 2.52 -1.56
CA ILE A 55 -11.49 2.21 -1.58
C ILE A 55 -12.23 3.54 -1.51
N ASN A 56 -13.05 3.84 -2.51
CA ASN A 56 -13.82 5.08 -2.56
C ASN A 56 -14.99 5.08 -1.54
N GLU A 57 -15.69 6.21 -1.42
CA GLU A 57 -16.80 6.36 -0.48
C GLU A 57 -17.96 5.39 -0.73
N ALA A 58 -18.13 4.95 -1.98
CA ALA A 58 -19.13 3.97 -2.38
C ALA A 58 -18.69 2.51 -2.16
N GLY A 59 -17.48 2.27 -1.64
CA GLY A 59 -16.96 0.94 -1.31
C GLY A 59 -16.28 0.19 -2.46
N TYR A 60 -16.05 0.84 -3.60
CA TYR A 60 -15.42 0.24 -4.77
C TYR A 60 -13.92 0.53 -4.82
N LEU A 61 -13.17 -0.33 -5.52
CA LEU A 61 -11.76 -0.08 -5.83
C LEU A 61 -11.65 1.17 -6.70
N GLY A 62 -10.91 2.15 -6.20
CA GLY A 62 -10.60 3.40 -6.87
C GLY A 62 -9.22 3.37 -7.51
N ARG A 63 -8.46 4.45 -7.30
CA ARG A 63 -7.10 4.58 -7.80
C ARG A 63 -6.16 3.50 -7.23
N VAL A 64 -5.36 2.89 -8.11
CA VAL A 64 -4.19 2.12 -7.71
C VAL A 64 -3.15 3.06 -7.11
N MET A 65 -2.82 2.83 -5.84
CA MET A 65 -1.83 3.61 -5.09
C MET A 65 -0.43 3.07 -5.34
N PHE A 66 -0.27 1.74 -5.27
CA PHE A 66 1.02 1.06 -5.44
C PHE A 66 0.83 -0.26 -6.20
N LYS A 67 1.77 -0.60 -7.08
CA LYS A 67 1.88 -1.95 -7.65
C LYS A 67 2.80 -2.79 -6.78
N VAL A 68 2.46 -4.06 -6.60
CA VAL A 68 3.32 -5.00 -5.88
C VAL A 68 4.32 -5.60 -6.85
N LYS A 69 5.60 -5.58 -6.49
CA LYS A 69 6.70 -6.23 -7.22
C LYS A 69 7.42 -7.19 -6.28
N GLN A 70 7.86 -8.33 -6.80
CA GLN A 70 8.76 -9.22 -6.05
C GLN A 70 10.19 -8.66 -6.12
N LYS A 71 10.92 -8.78 -5.01
CA LYS A 71 12.32 -8.37 -4.88
C LYS A 71 13.27 -9.43 -5.42
#